data_AF-A0A7W9X9X7-F1
#
_entry.id   AF-A0A7W9X9X7-F1
#
_cell.length_a   1.000
_cell.length_b   1.000
_cell.length_c   1.000
_cell.angle_alpha   90.00
_cell.angle_beta   90.00
_cell.angle_gamma   90.00
#
_symmetry.space_group_name_H-M   'P 1'
#
loop_
_entity.id
_entity.type
_entity.pdbx_description
1 polymer ?
#
loop_
_entity_poly.entity_id
_entity_poly.type
_entity_poly.pdbx_seq_one_letter_code
_entity_poly.pdbx_strand_id
1 'polypeptide(L)'
;MRLSLQLTLLLFSLFLILISCKKNDNVHSASPGVNVYISGTDNNDAVYWKNNTEVHLTNSNSNAYSSSIFVTPNNDVYVAGGQVTSGSSLAAYWKNGQVNYLTDSGAFVGLNYISVSGNDVYTAGLIEKMSNIRHAAYWKRCAIRLCKCQ
;
A
#
# COMPACT_ATOMS: atom_id res chain seq x y z
N MET A 1 8.70 -31.85 -53.81
CA MET A 1 8.91 -32.47 -52.48
C MET A 1 9.67 -31.61 -51.48
N ARG A 2 10.77 -30.91 -51.84
CA ARG A 2 11.52 -30.07 -50.86
C ARG A 2 10.79 -28.80 -50.43
N LEU A 3 10.06 -28.14 -51.33
CA LEU A 3 9.29 -26.93 -51.04
C LEU A 3 8.09 -27.19 -50.12
N SER A 4 7.39 -28.32 -50.32
CA SER A 4 6.26 -28.73 -49.48
C SER A 4 6.68 -29.11 -48.06
N LEU A 5 7.89 -29.65 -47.88
CA LEU A 5 8.43 -30.04 -46.57
C LEU A 5 8.91 -28.82 -45.75
N GLN A 6 9.45 -27.79 -46.42
CA GLN A 6 9.81 -26.54 -45.74
C GLN A 6 8.58 -25.74 -45.31
N LEU A 7 7.51 -25.76 -46.11
CA LEU A 7 6.25 -25.09 -45.78
C LEU A 7 5.56 -25.76 -44.57
N THR A 8 5.61 -27.09 -44.47
CA THR A 8 5.05 -27.80 -43.30
C THR A 8 5.87 -27.57 -42.03
N LEU A 9 7.21 -27.49 -42.12
CA LEU A 9 8.08 -27.14 -40.99
C LEU A 9 7.84 -25.72 -40.47
N LEU A 10 7.60 -24.75 -41.37
CA LEU A 10 7.26 -23.37 -41.01
C LEU A 10 5.86 -23.25 -40.37
N LEU A 11 4.89 -24.04 -40.82
CA LEU A 11 3.56 -24.07 -40.22
C LEU A 11 3.59 -24.73 -38.83
N PHE A 12 4.45 -25.73 -38.61
CA PHE A 12 4.60 -26.40 -37.32
C PHE A 12 5.32 -25.53 -36.27
N SER A 13 6.32 -24.75 -36.70
CA SER A 13 7.02 -23.80 -35.81
C SER A 13 6.12 -22.63 -35.39
N LEU A 14 5.21 -22.19 -36.28
CA LEU A 14 4.21 -21.17 -35.95
C LEU A 14 3.19 -21.66 -34.90
N PHE A 15 2.89 -22.96 -34.90
CA PHE A 15 1.97 -23.59 -33.94
C PHE A 15 2.57 -23.72 -32.53
N LEU A 16 3.90 -23.87 -32.42
CA LEU A 16 4.61 -23.95 -31.13
C LEU A 16 4.66 -22.60 -30.38
N ILE A 17 4.51 -21.47 -31.08
CA ILE A 17 4.49 -20.12 -30.48
C ILE A 17 3.16 -19.83 -29.76
N LEU A 18 2.08 -20.54 -30.12
CA LEU A 18 0.76 -20.41 -29.49
C LEU A 18 0.65 -21.14 -28.14
N ILE A 19 1.66 -21.91 -27.74
CA ILE A 19 1.76 -22.56 -26.42
C ILE A 19 2.48 -21.62 -25.42
N SER A 20 2.81 -20.39 -25.83
CA SER A 20 3.30 -19.34 -24.92
C SER A 20 2.35 -19.20 -23.73
N CYS A 21 2.89 -19.30 -22.51
CA CYS A 21 2.14 -19.37 -21.26
C CYS A 21 1.06 -18.28 -21.19
N LYS A 22 -0.20 -18.69 -21.32
CA LYS A 22 -1.32 -17.84 -20.95
C LYS A 22 -1.26 -17.69 -19.44
N LYS A 23 -1.08 -16.46 -18.95
CA LYS A 23 -1.28 -16.13 -17.54
C LYS A 23 -2.67 -16.66 -17.17
N ASN A 24 -2.75 -17.59 -16.22
CA ASN A 24 -4.03 -18.07 -15.72
C ASN A 24 -4.63 -16.93 -14.89
N ASP A 25 -5.42 -16.10 -15.56
CA ASP A 25 -6.30 -15.12 -14.94
C ASP A 25 -7.46 -15.89 -14.28
N ASN A 26 -7.16 -16.66 -13.24
CA ASN A 26 -8.16 -17.08 -12.26
C ASN A 26 -8.56 -15.85 -11.45
N VAL A 27 -9.02 -14.81 -12.14
CA VAL A 27 -9.72 -13.68 -11.55
C VAL A 27 -11.02 -14.28 -11.07
N HIS A 28 -11.08 -14.58 -9.77
CA HIS A 28 -12.37 -14.66 -9.10
C HIS A 28 -13.06 -13.34 -9.41
N SER A 29 -14.04 -13.40 -10.31
CA SER A 29 -14.84 -12.24 -10.70
C SER A 29 -15.31 -11.60 -9.40
N ALA A 30 -14.89 -10.36 -9.17
CA ALA A 30 -15.28 -9.62 -7.98
C ALA A 30 -16.80 -9.74 -7.84
N SER A 31 -17.26 -10.24 -6.69
CA SER A 31 -18.69 -10.37 -6.43
C SER A 31 -19.35 -9.00 -6.70
N PRO A 32 -20.41 -8.93 -7.51
CA PRO A 32 -21.08 -7.67 -7.78
C PRO A 32 -21.43 -6.96 -6.46
N GLY A 33 -20.87 -5.77 -6.26
CA GLY A 33 -21.11 -4.95 -5.06
C GLY A 33 -20.09 -5.07 -3.92
N VAL A 34 -19.04 -5.89 -4.04
CA VAL A 34 -17.95 -5.94 -3.05
C VAL A 34 -16.71 -5.20 -3.58
N ASN A 35 -16.24 -4.20 -2.85
CA ASN A 35 -14.95 -3.56 -3.10
C ASN A 35 -13.89 -4.12 -2.15
N VAL A 36 -12.76 -4.57 -2.69
CA VAL A 36 -11.60 -5.03 -1.93
C VAL A 36 -10.53 -3.96 -1.96
N TYR A 37 -9.98 -3.65 -0.79
CA TYR A 37 -8.92 -2.67 -0.61
C TYR A 37 -7.72 -3.32 0.08
N ILE A 38 -6.53 -3.11 -0.46
CA ILE A 38 -5.28 -3.68 0.06
C ILE A 38 -4.26 -2.56 0.16
N SER A 39 -3.68 -2.33 1.34
CA SER A 39 -2.53 -1.43 1.51
C SER A 39 -1.24 -2.13 1.11
N GLY A 40 -0.32 -1.39 0.49
CA GLY A 40 1.07 -1.83 0.39
C GLY A 40 2.02 -0.77 -0.11
N THR A 41 3.15 -1.22 -0.61
CA THR A 41 4.23 -0.36 -1.10
C THR A 41 4.65 -0.89 -2.46
N ASP A 42 4.68 -0.02 -3.46
CA ASP A 42 5.24 -0.31 -4.77
C ASP A 42 6.33 0.70 -5.09
N ASN A 43 7.48 0.24 -5.60
CA ASN A 43 8.60 1.11 -5.98
C ASN A 43 8.97 2.20 -4.95
N ASN A 44 8.91 1.85 -3.65
CA ASN A 44 9.22 2.76 -2.53
C ASN A 44 8.22 3.93 -2.38
N ASP A 45 7.00 3.73 -2.89
CA ASP A 45 5.85 4.61 -2.77
C ASP A 45 4.73 3.94 -1.99
N ALA A 46 4.04 4.73 -1.17
CA ALA A 46 2.85 4.25 -0.51
C ALA A 46 1.72 4.14 -1.55
N VAL A 47 1.13 2.95 -1.65
CA VAL A 47 0.04 2.66 -2.57
C VAL A 47 -1.07 1.89 -1.85
N TYR A 48 -2.25 1.86 -2.46
CA TYR A 48 -3.24 0.83 -2.17
C TYR A 48 -3.86 0.32 -3.48
N TRP A 49 -4.35 -0.91 -3.47
CA TRP A 49 -5.12 -1.47 -4.57
C TRP A 49 -6.60 -1.46 -4.23
N LYS A 50 -7.44 -0.97 -5.15
CA LYS A 50 -8.89 -1.14 -5.13
C LYS A 50 -9.28 -2.00 -6.32
N ASN A 51 -9.81 -3.20 -6.07
CA ASN A 51 -10.23 -4.14 -7.12
C ASN A 51 -9.19 -4.28 -8.24
N ASN A 52 -7.95 -4.63 -7.86
CA ASN A 52 -6.81 -4.82 -8.77
C ASN A 52 -6.28 -3.55 -9.47
N THR A 53 -6.88 -2.38 -9.22
CA THR A 53 -6.36 -1.11 -9.70
C THR A 53 -5.52 -0.47 -8.61
N GLU A 54 -4.25 -0.21 -8.91
CA GLU A 54 -3.34 0.50 -8.03
C GLU A 54 -3.69 1.99 -7.94
N VAL A 55 -3.60 2.54 -6.74
CA VAL A 55 -3.80 3.95 -6.45
C VAL A 55 -2.60 4.45 -5.66
N HIS A 56 -1.88 5.41 -6.24
CA HIS A 56 -0.76 6.06 -5.59
C HIS A 56 -1.23 7.03 -4.51
N LEU A 57 -0.59 6.96 -3.35
CA LEU A 57 -0.77 7.91 -2.24
C LEU A 57 0.34 8.97 -2.22
N THR A 58 1.43 8.72 -2.93
CA THR A 58 2.59 9.61 -3.05
C THR A 58 3.00 9.78 -4.51
N ASN A 59 3.84 10.78 -4.78
CA ASN A 59 4.51 10.90 -6.07
C ASN A 59 5.55 9.79 -6.23
N SER A 60 6.13 9.61 -7.42
CA SER A 60 7.13 8.56 -7.66
C SER A 60 8.39 8.72 -6.81
N ASN A 61 8.88 7.61 -6.24
CA ASN A 61 10.11 7.51 -5.45
C ASN A 61 10.15 8.40 -4.20
N SER A 62 9.04 8.43 -3.47
CA SER A 62 8.80 9.27 -2.30
C SER A 62 9.37 8.73 -0.99
N ASN A 63 10.05 7.57 -0.99
CA ASN A 63 10.50 6.88 0.21
C ASN A 63 9.37 6.70 1.23
N ALA A 64 8.23 6.24 0.74
CA ALA A 64 7.02 6.06 1.52
C ALA A 64 6.60 4.59 1.53
N TYR A 65 5.90 4.20 2.60
CA TYR A 65 5.33 2.87 2.74
C TYR A 65 3.96 2.98 3.40
N SER A 66 3.10 1.98 3.17
CA SER A 66 1.86 1.81 3.90
C SER A 66 1.80 0.50 4.68
N SER A 67 1.01 0.48 5.74
CA SER A 67 0.95 -0.63 6.70
C SER A 67 -0.46 -1.04 7.09
N SER A 68 -1.44 -0.14 6.96
CA SER A 68 -2.82 -0.41 7.36
C SER A 68 -3.78 0.45 6.54
N ILE A 69 -4.96 -0.07 6.25
CA ILE A 69 -6.02 0.62 5.51
C ILE A 69 -7.36 0.48 6.24
N PHE A 70 -8.10 1.58 6.27
CA PHE A 70 -9.46 1.65 6.77
C PHE A 70 -10.35 2.36 5.75
N VAL A 71 -11.51 1.79 5.44
CA VAL A 71 -12.47 2.36 4.50
C VAL A 71 -13.80 2.59 5.23
N THR A 72 -14.31 3.81 5.16
CA THR A 72 -15.59 4.18 5.79
C THR A 72 -16.79 3.71 4.96
N PRO A 73 -18.00 3.64 5.54
CA PRO A 73 -19.24 3.39 4.77
C PRO A 73 -19.49 4.37 3.62
N ASN A 74 -18.93 5.59 3.69
CA ASN A 74 -19.04 6.62 2.65
C ASN A 74 -17.89 6.56 1.63
N ASN A 75 -17.10 5.48 1.61
CA ASN A 75 -15.96 5.26 0.71
C ASN A 75 -14.75 6.19 0.92
N ASP A 76 -14.67 6.96 2.01
CA ASP A 76 -13.40 7.59 2.38
C ASP A 76 -12.36 6.50 2.71
N VAL A 77 -11.18 6.62 2.12
CA VAL A 77 -10.06 5.70 2.29
C VAL A 77 -8.99 6.36 3.16
N TYR A 78 -8.62 5.68 4.24
CA TYR A 78 -7.57 6.08 5.16
C TYR A 78 -6.47 5.03 5.14
N VAL A 79 -5.24 5.44 4.87
CA VAL A 79 -4.09 4.54 4.82
C VAL A 79 -3.03 5.05 5.79
N ALA A 80 -2.59 4.23 6.75
CA ALA A 80 -1.46 4.56 7.61
C ALA A 80 -0.15 4.03 7.04
N GLY A 81 0.95 4.68 7.42
CA GLY A 81 2.29 4.28 7.03
C GLY A 81 3.34 5.29 7.45
N GLY A 82 4.37 5.45 6.65
CA GLY A 82 5.42 6.44 6.90
C GLY A 82 6.03 6.95 5.62
N GLN A 83 6.69 8.10 5.72
CA GLN A 83 7.40 8.73 4.62
C GLN A 83 8.69 9.34 5.12
N VAL A 84 9.79 9.08 4.41
CA VAL A 84 11.07 9.72 4.69
C VAL A 84 11.12 11.07 3.99
N THR A 85 11.20 12.14 4.79
CA THR A 85 11.32 13.53 4.31
C THR A 85 12.52 14.19 4.96
N SER A 86 13.38 14.83 4.16
CA SER A 86 14.57 15.56 4.67
C SER A 86 15.45 14.72 5.61
N GLY A 87 15.61 13.42 5.32
CA GLY A 87 16.41 12.49 6.11
C GLY A 87 15.74 11.98 7.40
N SER A 88 14.49 12.35 7.66
CA SER A 88 13.72 11.88 8.82
C SER A 88 12.56 10.98 8.38
N SER A 89 12.39 9.84 9.04
CA SER A 89 11.22 8.97 8.87
C SER A 89 10.04 9.56 9.65
N LEU A 90 9.02 10.06 8.96
CA LEU A 90 7.83 10.63 9.58
C LEU A 90 6.68 9.63 9.56
N ALA A 91 5.95 9.56 10.67
CA ALA A 91 4.67 8.87 10.74
C ALA A 91 3.63 9.66 9.93
N ALA A 92 2.88 8.98 9.06
CA ALA A 92 1.87 9.63 8.22
C ALA A 92 0.64 8.75 8.04
N TYR A 93 -0.48 9.39 7.70
CA TYR A 93 -1.59 8.71 7.05
C TYR A 93 -2.07 9.52 5.85
N TRP A 94 -2.66 8.83 4.88
CA TRP A 94 -3.29 9.45 3.73
C TRP A 94 -4.80 9.32 3.84
N LYS A 95 -5.53 10.41 3.66
CA LYS A 95 -6.99 10.42 3.48
C LYS A 95 -7.28 10.76 2.02
N ASN A 96 -7.86 9.82 1.29
CA ASN A 96 -8.20 10.01 -0.13
C ASN A 96 -7.00 10.54 -0.96
N GLY A 97 -5.81 9.97 -0.72
CA GLY A 97 -4.56 10.37 -1.38
C GLY A 97 -3.86 11.60 -0.79
N GLN A 98 -4.49 12.33 0.15
CA GLN A 98 -3.89 13.52 0.78
C GLN A 98 -3.14 13.14 2.05
N VAL A 99 -1.84 13.45 2.11
CA VAL A 99 -0.95 13.13 3.24
C VAL A 99 -1.26 13.98 4.47
N ASN A 100 -1.20 13.36 5.64
CA ASN A 100 -1.31 13.97 6.95
C ASN A 100 -0.16 13.43 7.83
N TYR A 101 0.82 14.28 8.14
CA TYR A 101 1.92 13.91 9.02
C TYR A 101 1.47 13.92 10.48
N LEU A 102 1.95 12.94 11.25
CA LEU A 102 1.63 12.76 12.67
C LEU A 102 2.79 13.15 13.60
N THR A 103 3.97 13.38 13.03
CA THR A 103 5.20 13.73 13.72
C THR A 103 5.92 14.79 12.92
N ASP A 104 6.39 15.85 13.59
CA ASP A 104 7.16 16.92 12.95
C ASP A 104 8.66 16.57 12.81
N SER A 105 9.14 15.62 13.63
CA SER A 105 10.53 15.12 13.63
C SER A 105 10.62 13.80 14.41
N GLY A 106 11.71 13.05 14.19
CA GLY A 106 12.08 11.86 14.97
C GLY A 106 12.27 10.59 14.14
N ALA A 107 12.88 9.58 14.77
CA ALA A 107 13.01 8.24 14.19
C ALA A 107 11.71 7.47 14.49
N PHE A 108 10.77 7.55 13.55
CA PHE A 108 9.60 6.71 13.60
C PHE A 108 9.89 5.35 12.95
N VAL A 109 9.52 4.27 13.65
CA VAL A 109 9.94 2.90 13.30
C VAL A 109 8.78 2.05 12.76
N GLY A 110 7.54 2.50 12.89
CA GLY A 110 6.40 1.84 12.24
C GLY A 110 5.04 2.23 12.80
N LEU A 111 4.11 2.58 11.91
CA LEU A 111 2.69 2.75 12.19
C LEU A 111 2.12 1.41 11.84
N ASN A 112 1.42 0.79 12.77
CA ASN A 112 0.93 -0.57 12.55
C ASN A 112 -0.56 -0.57 12.23
N TYR A 113 -1.27 0.51 12.55
CA TYR A 113 -2.72 0.48 12.55
C TYR A 113 -3.36 1.85 12.36
N ILE A 114 -4.50 1.86 11.66
CA ILE A 114 -5.43 2.99 11.54
C ILE A 114 -6.87 2.53 11.75
N SER A 115 -7.65 3.35 12.43
CA SER A 115 -9.10 3.18 12.57
C SER A 115 -9.78 4.54 12.62
N VAL A 116 -11.03 4.60 12.16
CA VAL A 116 -11.84 5.83 12.15
C VAL A 116 -13.14 5.59 12.89
N SER A 117 -13.47 6.50 13.81
CA SER A 117 -14.73 6.49 14.54
C SER A 117 -15.35 7.88 14.50
N GLY A 118 -16.52 8.00 13.85
CA GLY A 118 -17.11 9.29 13.55
C GLY A 118 -16.12 10.18 12.78
N ASN A 119 -15.78 11.33 13.37
CA ASN A 119 -14.84 12.29 12.78
C ASN A 119 -13.39 12.11 13.28
N ASP A 120 -13.15 11.14 14.16
CA ASP A 120 -11.85 10.93 14.78
C ASP A 120 -11.06 9.84 14.04
N VAL A 121 -9.83 10.17 13.64
CA VAL A 121 -8.84 9.22 13.14
C VAL A 121 -7.91 8.83 14.28
N TYR A 122 -7.79 7.52 14.51
CA TYR A 122 -6.92 6.90 15.48
C TYR A 122 -5.83 6.14 14.74
N THR A 123 -4.58 6.38 15.11
CA THR A 123 -3.46 5.59 14.61
C THR A 123 -2.59 5.13 15.76
N ALA A 124 -1.92 3.99 15.60
CA ALA A 124 -1.06 3.44 16.64
C ALA A 124 0.20 2.81 16.05
N GLY A 125 1.31 2.94 16.79
CA GLY A 125 2.61 2.50 16.32
C GLY A 125 3.71 2.63 17.37
N LEU A 126 4.94 2.54 16.90
CA LEU A 126 6.15 2.66 17.71
C LEU A 126 6.93 3.90 17.31
N ILE A 127 7.31 4.69 18.32
CA ILE A 127 8.26 5.79 18.18
C ILE A 127 9.59 5.38 18.81
N GLU A 128 10.70 5.75 18.20
CA GLU A 128 12.01 5.63 18.81
C GLU A 128 12.43 7.00 19.34
N LYS A 129 12.74 7.04 20.63
CA LYS A 129 13.32 8.22 21.28
C LYS A 129 14.83 8.05 21.39
N MET A 130 15.52 9.11 21.80
CA MET A 130 16.95 9.06 22.15
C MET A 130 17.23 7.81 23.01
N SER A 131 18.31 7.10 22.70
CA SER A 131 18.74 5.82 23.31
C SER A 131 18.16 4.52 22.74
N ASN A 132 17.60 4.52 21.52
CA ASN A 132 17.08 3.33 20.82
C ASN A 132 15.97 2.56 21.56
N ILE A 133 15.27 3.24 22.47
CA ILE A 133 14.14 2.67 23.19
C ILE A 133 12.87 2.99 22.41
N ARG A 134 12.12 1.94 22.08
CA ARG A 134 10.83 2.04 21.39
C ARG A 134 9.71 2.25 22.41
N HIS A 135 8.89 3.26 22.19
CA HIS A 135 7.69 3.53 22.98
C HIS A 135 6.45 3.31 22.12
N ALA A 136 5.46 2.63 22.68
CA ALA A 136 4.12 2.60 22.10
C ALA A 136 3.49 3.99 22.14
N ALA A 137 2.97 4.44 21.00
CA ALA A 137 2.28 5.71 20.87
C ALA A 137 1.01 5.52 20.05
N TYR A 138 0.02 6.35 20.34
CA TYR A 138 -1.14 6.52 19.49
C TYR A 138 -1.34 8.01 19.18
N TRP A 139 -1.98 8.29 18.05
CA TRP A 139 -2.34 9.64 17.66
C TRP A 139 -3.84 9.73 17.49
N LYS A 140 -4.40 10.83 17.98
CA LYS A 140 -5.79 11.23 17.74
C LYS A 140 -5.75 12.61 17.11
N ARG A 141 -6.35 12.77 15.93
CA ARG A 141 -6.37 14.05 15.19
C ARG A 141 -4.97 14.68 15.05
N CYS A 142 -3.99 13.88 14.66
CA CYS A 142 -2.58 14.27 14.50
C CYS A 142 -1.81 14.68 15.77
N ALA A 143 -2.41 14.64 16.96
CA ALA A 143 -1.71 14.89 18.21
C ALA A 143 -1.20 13.59 18.84
N ILE A 144 0.10 13.53 19.15
CA ILE A 144 0.72 12.38 19.81
C ILE A 144 0.21 12.21 21.25
N ARG A 145 -0.02 10.96 21.64
CA ARG A 145 -0.33 10.54 23.01
C ARG A 145 0.49 9.29 23.33
N LEU A 146 1.26 9.34 24.41
CA LEU A 146 2.04 8.18 24.89
C LEU A 146 1.11 7.24 25.66
N CYS A 147 1.17 5.95 25.36
CA CYS A 147 0.53 4.94 26.19
C CYS A 147 1.25 4.90 27.53
N LYS A 148 0.52 5.14 28.63
CA LYS A 148 0.98 4.85 29.99
C LYS A 148 0.20 3.65 30.49
N CYS A 149 0.87 2.62 30.97
CA CYS A 149 0.23 1.60 31.79
C CYS A 149 -0.17 2.27 33.11
N GLN A 150 -1.44 2.14 33.51
CA GLN A 150 -1.91 2.46 34.85
C GLN A 150 -1.67 1.28 35.78
#